data_AF-A0A9D8GEJ1-F1
#
_entry.id   AF-A0A9D8GEJ1-F1
#
_cell.length_a   1.000
_cell.length_b   1.000
_cell.length_c   1.000
_cell.angle_alpha   90.00
_cell.angle_beta   90.00
_cell.angle_gamma   90.00
#
_symmetry.space_group_name_H-M   'P 1'
#
loop_
_entity.id
_entity.type
_entity.pdbx_description
1 polymer ?
#
loop_
_entity_poly.entity_id
_entity_poly.type
_entity_poly.pdbx_seq_one_letter_code
_entity_poly.pdbx_strand_id
1 'polypeptide(L)'
;MGPAVEDFVFQTSDPAVEIRARIGGHGPPLLLLHGNPLSQRSWDRMLPRLLERFSVVTSDLRGYGESSKPPGEADHRNYSFRQMGTDQFELMSHLGFERFSLAGH
;
A
#
# COMPACT_ATOMS: atom_id res chain seq x y z
N MET A 1 -4.27 24.38 -5.73
CA MET A 1 -3.63 23.51 -4.72
C MET A 1 -4.11 22.11 -4.98
N GLY A 2 -3.23 21.16 -5.26
CA GLY A 2 -3.63 19.76 -5.45
C GLY A 2 -4.17 19.16 -4.15
N PRO A 3 -5.00 18.11 -4.21
CA PRO A 3 -5.48 17.41 -3.02
C PRO A 3 -4.28 16.96 -2.17
N ALA A 4 -4.35 17.22 -0.85
CA ALA A 4 -3.30 16.82 0.08
C ALA A 4 -3.17 15.29 0.08
N VAL A 5 -1.94 14.81 0.08
CA VAL A 5 -1.60 13.40 0.26
C VAL A 5 -0.90 13.30 1.60
N GLU A 6 -1.43 12.46 2.48
CA GLU A 6 -0.92 12.24 3.82
C GLU A 6 -0.13 10.93 3.85
N ASP A 7 1.08 10.99 4.40
CA ASP A 7 1.94 9.84 4.64
C ASP A 7 1.68 9.28 6.03
N PHE A 8 1.55 7.96 6.16
CA PHE A 8 1.38 7.28 7.45
C PHE A 8 2.05 5.90 7.46
N VAL A 9 2.00 5.24 8.61
CA VAL A 9 2.49 3.88 8.82
C VAL A 9 1.37 3.07 9.45
N PHE A 10 1.14 1.86 8.92
CA PHE A 10 0.14 0.93 9.42
C PHE A 10 0.82 -0.32 9.99
N GLN A 11 0.51 -0.67 11.24
CA GLN A 11 0.95 -1.91 11.86
C GLN A 11 0.03 -3.06 11.44
N THR A 12 0.57 -4.08 10.79
CA THR A 12 -0.19 -5.27 10.39
C THR A 12 -0.41 -6.21 11.58
N SER A 13 -1.20 -7.28 11.37
CA SER A 13 -1.35 -8.37 12.33
C SER A 13 -0.03 -9.13 12.60
N ASP A 14 0.94 -9.05 11.69
CA ASP A 14 2.31 -9.49 11.91
C ASP A 14 3.08 -8.39 12.67
N PRO A 15 3.47 -8.62 13.94
CA PRO A 15 4.08 -7.58 14.78
C PRO A 15 5.47 -7.14 14.29
N ALA A 16 6.09 -7.87 13.36
CA ALA A 16 7.35 -7.47 12.74
C ALA A 16 7.16 -6.56 11.51
N VAL A 17 5.91 -6.36 11.06
CA VAL A 17 5.60 -5.72 9.78
C VAL A 17 4.74 -4.46 9.93
N GLU A 18 5.38 -3.33 9.64
CA GLU A 18 4.79 -2.04 9.40
C GLU A 18 4.76 -1.75 7.90
N ILE A 19 3.62 -1.25 7.40
CA ILE A 19 3.43 -0.86 6.01
C ILE A 19 3.46 0.66 5.91
N ARG A 20 4.44 1.18 5.14
CA ARG A 20 4.47 2.58 4.75
C ARG A 20 3.41 2.83 3.69
N ALA A 21 2.52 3.77 3.93
CA ALA A 21 1.44 4.09 3.00
C ALA A 21 1.19 5.59 2.90
N ARG A 22 0.48 5.96 1.84
CA ARG A 22 -0.02 7.31 1.57
C ARG A 22 -1.48 7.24 1.21
N ILE A 23 -2.24 8.24 1.64
CA ILE A 23 -3.65 8.37 1.30
C ILE A 23 -3.96 9.80 0.85
N GLY A 24 -4.83 9.95 -0.13
CA GLY A 24 -5.38 11.25 -0.48
C GLY A 24 -6.54 11.14 -1.45
N GLY A 25 -7.11 12.29 -1.80
CA GLY A 25 -8.22 12.37 -2.76
C GLY A 25 -9.55 11.97 -2.15
N HIS A 26 -10.53 11.76 -3.02
CA HIS A 26 -11.93 11.51 -2.64
C HIS A 26 -12.62 10.65 -3.68
N GLY A 27 -13.65 9.91 -3.28
CA GLY A 27 -14.44 9.05 -4.17
C GLY A 27 -14.20 7.57 -3.89
N PRO A 28 -14.42 6.67 -4.87
CA PRO A 28 -14.23 5.24 -4.68
C PRO A 28 -12.78 4.91 -4.26
N PRO A 29 -12.56 3.95 -3.35
CA PRO A 29 -11.22 3.58 -2.91
C PRO A 29 -10.45 2.83 -3.99
N LEU A 30 -9.18 3.21 -4.17
CA LEU A 30 -8.24 2.64 -5.13
C LEU A 30 -6.89 2.39 -4.46
N LEU A 31 -6.49 1.12 -4.37
CA LEU A 31 -5.16 0.72 -3.93
C LEU A 31 -4.21 0.58 -5.13
N LEU A 32 -3.04 1.21 -5.05
CA LEU A 32 -1.98 1.10 -6.05
C LEU A 32 -0.77 0.38 -5.45
N LEU A 33 -0.41 -0.78 -6.01
CA LEU A 33 0.73 -1.58 -5.59
C LEU A 33 1.86 -1.50 -6.62
N HIS A 34 3.05 -1.12 -6.16
CA HIS A 34 4.24 -1.08 -7.01
C HIS A 34 4.77 -2.50 -7.31
N GLY A 35 5.58 -2.63 -8.36
CA GLY A 35 6.33 -3.84 -8.69
C GLY A 35 7.77 -3.82 -8.12
N ASN A 36 8.56 -4.84 -8.46
CA ASN A 36 10.00 -4.87 -8.19
C ASN A 36 10.78 -4.11 -9.27
N PRO A 37 11.83 -3.32 -8.96
CA PRO A 37 12.42 -2.97 -7.66
C PRO A 37 11.98 -1.56 -7.19
N LEU A 38 10.68 -1.27 -7.26
CA LEU A 38 10.14 0.06 -7.02
C LEU A 38 9.66 0.25 -5.58
N SER A 39 9.02 1.39 -5.33
CA SER A 39 8.29 1.74 -4.12
C SER A 39 6.97 2.44 -4.50
N GLN A 40 6.15 2.80 -3.52
CA GLN A 40 4.91 3.55 -3.70
C GLN A 40 5.10 4.89 -4.45
N ARG A 41 6.32 5.47 -4.42
CA ARG A 41 6.67 6.70 -5.14
C ARG A 41 6.63 6.53 -6.66
N SER A 42 6.62 5.29 -7.18
CA SER A 42 6.46 5.02 -8.61
C SER A 42 5.14 5.59 -9.19
N TRP A 43 4.13 5.82 -8.35
CA TRP A 43 2.85 6.38 -8.74
C TRP A 43 2.78 7.92 -8.73
N ASP A 44 3.83 8.63 -8.28
CA ASP A 44 3.79 10.07 -8.04
C ASP A 44 3.31 10.90 -9.24
N ARG A 45 3.68 10.49 -10.46
CA ARG A 45 3.24 11.18 -11.70
C ARG A 45 1.77 10.95 -12.04
N MET A 46 1.18 9.86 -11.59
CA MET A 46 -0.22 9.52 -11.83
C MET A 46 -1.16 10.08 -10.76
N LEU A 47 -0.67 10.26 -9.53
CA LEU A 47 -1.46 10.69 -8.39
C LEU A 47 -2.33 11.93 -8.67
N PRO A 48 -1.84 13.05 -9.25
CA PRO A 48 -2.67 14.24 -9.43
C PRO A 48 -4.00 13.97 -10.15
N ARG A 49 -3.98 13.15 -11.21
CA ARG A 49 -5.19 12.82 -11.99
C ARG A 49 -6.08 11.80 -11.30
N LEU A 50 -5.51 10.90 -10.51
CA LEU A 50 -6.28 9.88 -9.79
C LEU A 50 -6.99 10.47 -8.57
N LEU A 51 -6.33 11.37 -7.85
CA LEU A 51 -6.86 12.02 -6.64
C LEU A 51 -8.07 12.93 -6.92
N GLU A 52 -8.27 13.35 -8.17
CA GLU A 52 -9.48 14.07 -8.64
C GLU A 52 -10.74 13.17 -8.63
N ARG A 53 -10.59 11.85 -8.58
CA ARG A 53 -11.70 10.89 -8.81
C ARG A 53 -11.78 9.75 -7.80
N PHE A 54 -10.68 9.45 -7.10
CA PHE A 54 -10.56 8.32 -6.19
C PHE A 54 -9.97 8.74 -4.85
N SER A 55 -10.35 8.02 -3.81
CA SER A 55 -9.56 7.95 -2.57
C SER A 55 -8.42 6.97 -2.82
N VAL A 56 -7.24 7.51 -3.16
CA VAL A 56 -6.09 6.72 -3.58
C VAL A 56 -5.25 6.36 -2.36
N VAL A 57 -4.94 5.08 -2.23
CA VAL A 57 -3.96 4.55 -1.30
C VAL A 57 -2.78 4.01 -2.10
N THR A 58 -1.57 4.45 -1.78
CA THR A 58 -0.33 3.83 -2.26
C THR A 58 0.41 3.24 -1.08
N SER A 59 1.04 2.09 -1.24
CA SER A 59 1.78 1.44 -0.16
C SER A 59 3.06 0.80 -0.67
N ASP A 60 4.06 0.72 0.21
CA ASP A 60 5.23 -0.11 0.02
C ASP A 60 4.90 -1.54 0.47
N LEU A 61 5.12 -2.53 -0.41
CA LEU A 61 4.98 -3.93 -0.02
C LEU A 61 6.01 -4.30 1.06
N ARG A 62 5.71 -5.30 1.91
CA ARG A 62 6.72 -5.84 2.84
C ARG A 62 8.00 -6.20 2.08
N GLY A 63 9.16 -5.83 2.62
CA GLY A 63 10.46 -5.98 1.96
C GLY A 63 10.89 -4.81 1.08
N TYR A 64 9.98 -3.87 0.77
CA TYR A 64 10.23 -2.77 -0.17
C TYR A 64 10.13 -1.40 0.51
N GLY A 65 10.67 -0.39 -0.18
CA GLY A 65 10.56 1.02 0.20
C GLY A 65 10.87 1.27 1.68
N GLU A 66 9.98 1.96 2.37
CA GLU A 66 10.08 2.23 3.80
C GLU A 66 9.27 1.26 4.67
N SER A 67 8.58 0.26 4.08
CA SER A 67 7.94 -0.82 4.84
C SER A 67 8.98 -1.74 5.50
N SER A 68 8.54 -2.47 6.53
CA SER A 68 9.36 -3.45 7.23
C SER A 68 9.95 -4.50 6.29
N LYS A 69 11.14 -4.99 6.65
CA LYS A 69 11.90 -5.98 5.89
C LYS A 69 12.32 -7.14 6.81
N PRO A 70 11.35 -7.90 7.36
CA PRO A 70 11.68 -8.99 8.27
C PRO A 70 12.59 -10.01 7.57
N PRO A 71 13.45 -10.74 8.31
CA PRO A 71 14.21 -11.84 7.73
C PRO A 71 13.30 -12.82 7.00
N GLY A 72 13.72 -13.31 5.84
CA GLY A 72 12.98 -14.33 5.11
C GLY A 72 12.91 -15.63 5.91
N GLU A 73 11.73 -16.21 6.03
CA GLU A 73 11.56 -17.54 6.60
C GLU A 73 12.16 -18.60 5.66
N ALA A 74 12.52 -19.76 6.23
CA ALA A 74 13.20 -20.84 5.51
C ALA A 74 12.42 -21.36 4.29
N ASP A 75 11.09 -21.28 4.32
CA ASP A 75 10.21 -21.66 3.22
C ASP A 75 9.62 -20.45 2.46
N HIS A 76 10.11 -19.24 2.79
CA HIS A 76 9.74 -17.98 2.16
C HIS A 76 8.25 -17.60 2.28
N ARG A 77 7.48 -18.27 3.17
CA ARG A 77 6.04 -18.01 3.30
C ARG A 77 5.73 -16.55 3.64
N ASN A 78 6.60 -15.92 4.43
CA ASN A 78 6.44 -14.55 4.90
C ASN A 78 6.68 -13.50 3.79
N TYR A 79 7.19 -13.90 2.62
CA TYR A 79 7.28 -13.07 1.42
C TYR A 79 6.43 -13.62 0.27
N SER A 80 5.53 -14.56 0.54
CA SER A 80 4.58 -15.02 -0.47
C SER A 80 3.62 -13.88 -0.88
N PHE A 81 3.13 -13.91 -2.11
CA PHE A 81 2.09 -12.98 -2.55
C PHE A 81 0.82 -13.05 -1.69
N ARG A 82 0.53 -14.23 -1.10
CA ARG A 82 -0.57 -14.40 -0.16
C ARG A 82 -0.36 -13.55 1.09
N GLN A 83 0.83 -13.61 1.68
CA GLN A 83 1.14 -12.80 2.85
C GLN A 83 1.13 -11.31 2.50
N MET A 84 1.79 -10.92 1.41
CA MET A 84 1.78 -9.52 0.93
C MET A 84 0.35 -9.02 0.72
N GLY A 85 -0.52 -9.81 0.07
CA GLY A 85 -1.92 -9.47 -0.12
C GLY A 85 -2.71 -9.34 1.19
N THR A 86 -2.36 -10.14 2.20
CA THR A 86 -2.97 -10.04 3.54
C THR A 86 -2.63 -8.70 4.18
N ASP A 87 -1.37 -8.28 4.18
CA ASP A 87 -0.95 -6.99 4.73
C ASP A 87 -1.71 -5.82 4.07
N GLN A 88 -1.90 -5.89 2.74
CA GLN A 88 -2.58 -4.84 1.99
C GLN A 88 -4.10 -4.84 2.22
N PHE A 89 -4.70 -6.01 2.39
CA PHE A 89 -6.12 -6.10 2.75
C PHE A 89 -6.36 -5.53 4.15
N GLU A 90 -5.52 -5.88 5.12
CA GLU A 90 -5.58 -5.34 6.48
C GLU A 90 -5.43 -3.81 6.49
N LEU A 91 -4.48 -3.27 5.72
CA LEU A 91 -4.31 -1.82 5.54
C LEU A 91 -5.60 -1.17 5.03
N MET A 92 -6.21 -1.74 3.99
CA MET A 92 -7.43 -1.16 3.39
C MET A 92 -8.63 -1.28 4.35
N SER A 93 -8.79 -2.41 5.04
CA SER A 93 -9.82 -2.58 6.08
C SER A 93 -9.63 -1.61 7.24
N HIS A 94 -8.39 -1.35 7.68
CA HIS A 94 -8.09 -0.36 8.73
C HIS A 94 -8.54 1.06 8.34
N LEU A 95 -8.45 1.41 7.06
CA LEU A 95 -8.94 2.68 6.51
C LEU A 95 -10.46 2.69 6.29
N GLY A 96 -11.18 1.60 6.60
CA GLY A 96 -12.61 1.45 6.40
C GLY A 96 -13.03 1.01 4.99
N PHE A 97 -12.09 0.53 4.17
CA PHE A 97 -12.35 0.10 2.80
C PHE A 97 -12.48 -1.42 2.67
N GLU A 98 -13.69 -1.94 2.90
CA GLU A 98 -13.99 -3.38 2.76
C GLU A 98 -14.09 -3.85 1.28
N ARG A 99 -14.30 -2.91 0.36
CA ARG A 99 -14.28 -3.14 -1.09
C ARG A 99 -13.57 -2.00 -1.78
N PHE A 100 -12.62 -2.32 -2.64
CA PHE A 100 -11.81 -1.33 -3.34
C PHE A 100 -11.38 -1.84 -4.71
N SER A 101 -11.07 -0.90 -5.61
CA SER A 101 -10.34 -1.21 -6.84
C SER A 101 -8.86 -1.39 -6.52
N LEU A 102 -8.19 -2.27 -7.25
CA LEU A 102 -6.75 -2.48 -7.12
C LEU A 102 -6.09 -2.38 -8.50
N ALA A 103 -4.95 -1.69 -8.56
CA ALA A 103 -4.04 -1.76 -9.69
C ALA A 103 -2.64 -2.14 -9.20
N GLY A 104 -2.03 -3.13 -9.84
CA GLY A 104 -0.64 -3.54 -9.64
C GLY A 104 0.17 -3.33 -10.92
N HIS A 105 1.46 -3.03 -10.80
CA HIS A 105 2.41 -2.98 -11.91
C HIS A 105 3.07 -4.34 -12.13
#